data_AF-A0A3B8MX51-F1
#
_entry.id   AF-A0A3B8MX51-F1
#
_cell.length_a   1.000
_cell.length_b   1.000
_cell.length_c   1.000
_cell.angle_alpha   90.00
_cell.angle_beta   90.00
_cell.angle_gamma   90.00
#
_symmetry.space_group_name_H-M   'P 1'
#
loop_
_entity.id
_entity.type
_entity.pdbx_description
1 polymer ?
#
loop_
_entity_poly.entity_id
_entity_poly.type
_entity_poly.pdbx_seq_one_letter_code
_entity_poly.pdbx_strand_id
1 'polypeptide(L)'
;NYSVDKYLKLKKVFLVVLATDVSKNTFKKFATMCERNKVPYIVYSTKELLAKAIGREMVGVIGITDEGLANVLLDAAKEENYGGE
;
A
#
# COMPACT_ATOMS: atom_id res chain seq x y z
N ASN A 1 -5.96 -12.76 12.05
CA ASN A 1 -5.83 -12.63 10.59
C ASN A 1 -6.09 -11.18 10.20
N TYR A 2 -5.05 -10.41 9.90
CA TYR A 2 -5.16 -8.97 9.56
C TYR A 2 -5.01 -8.83 8.05
N SER A 3 -6.13 -8.74 7.34
CA SER A 3 -6.13 -8.61 5.88
C SER A 3 -6.42 -7.16 5.48
N VAL A 4 -5.55 -6.57 4.66
CA VAL A 4 -5.67 -5.18 4.18
C VAL A 4 -7.02 -4.93 3.52
N ASP A 5 -7.55 -5.90 2.76
CA ASP A 5 -8.85 -5.79 2.09
C ASP A 5 -10.02 -5.59 3.08
N LYS A 6 -9.95 -6.23 4.26
CA LYS A 6 -10.97 -6.09 5.30
C LYS A 6 -10.92 -4.68 5.89
N TYR A 7 -9.73 -4.16 6.14
CA TYR A 7 -9.56 -2.83 6.75
C TYR A 7 -9.89 -1.71 5.77
N LEU A 8 -9.64 -1.89 4.47
CA LEU A 8 -10.10 -1.00 3.40
C LEU A 8 -11.64 -0.89 3.41
N LYS A 9 -12.36 -2.01 3.49
CA LYS A 9 -13.83 -2.02 3.57
C LYS A 9 -14.36 -1.35 4.84
N LEU A 10 -13.61 -1.43 5.94
CA LEU A 10 -13.94 -0.77 7.20
C LEU A 10 -13.51 0.70 7.24
N LYS A 11 -12.94 1.25 6.15
CA LYS A 11 -12.38 2.61 6.07
C LYS A 11 -11.37 2.92 7.18
N LYS A 12 -10.55 1.93 7.52
CA LYS A 12 -9.49 2.04 8.55
C LYS A 12 -8.09 2.16 7.95
N VAL A 13 -7.98 2.27 6.62
CA VAL A 13 -6.71 2.36 5.90
C VAL A 13 -6.66 3.72 5.21
N PHE A 14 -5.56 4.43 5.41
CA PHE A 14 -5.32 5.77 4.86
C PHE A 14 -4.34 5.74 3.69
N LEU A 15 -3.49 4.71 3.60
CA LEU A 15 -2.56 4.49 2.49
C LEU A 15 -2.34 2.99 2.28
N VAL A 16 -2.21 2.57 1.02
CA VAL A 16 -1.77 1.21 0.67
C VAL A 16 -0.42 1.26 -0.04
N VAL A 17 0.52 0.42 0.42
CA VAL A 17 1.81 0.22 -0.23
C VAL A 17 1.83 -1.14 -0.90
N LEU A 18 2.04 -1.16 -2.21
CA LEU A 18 2.16 -2.37 -3.03
C LEU A 18 3.63 -2.60 -3.38
N ALA A 19 4.11 -3.83 -3.19
CA ALA A 19 5.41 -4.21 -3.72
C ALA A 19 5.40 -4.20 -5.25
N THR A 20 6.53 -3.90 -5.87
CA THR A 20 6.72 -3.85 -7.33
C THR A 20 6.55 -5.22 -7.99
N ASP A 21 6.82 -6.30 -7.25
CA ASP A 21 6.78 -7.69 -7.68
C ASP A 21 5.53 -8.45 -7.19
N VAL A 22 4.47 -7.73 -6.78
CA VAL A 22 3.15 -8.36 -6.62
C VAL A 22 2.62 -8.86 -7.96
N SER A 23 1.88 -9.97 -7.94
CA SER A 23 1.24 -10.49 -9.14
C SER A 23 0.25 -9.48 -9.72
N LYS A 24 0.10 -9.45 -11.05
CA LYS A 24 -0.86 -8.59 -11.76
C LYS A 24 -2.28 -8.66 -11.18
N ASN A 25 -2.71 -9.86 -10.76
CA ASN A 25 -4.03 -10.05 -10.15
C ASN A 25 -4.15 -9.35 -8.79
N THR A 26 -3.10 -9.39 -7.98
CA THR A 26 -3.03 -8.70 -6.69
C THR A 26 -3.00 -7.18 -6.88
N PHE A 27 -2.17 -6.70 -7.81
CA PHE A 27 -2.11 -5.26 -8.15
C PHE A 27 -3.50 -4.74 -8.53
N LYS A 28 -4.14 -5.36 -9.53
CA LYS A 28 -5.49 -4.96 -9.99
C LYS A 28 -6.51 -4.99 -8.85
N LYS A 29 -6.51 -6.06 -8.05
CA LYS A 29 -7.43 -6.19 -6.92
C LYS A 29 -7.29 -5.02 -5.94
N PHE A 30 -6.07 -4.69 -5.54
CA PHE A 30 -5.85 -3.64 -4.54
C PHE A 30 -5.98 -2.23 -5.12
N ALA A 31 -5.51 -1.97 -6.34
CA ALA A 31 -5.74 -0.70 -7.04
C ALA A 31 -7.24 -0.39 -7.14
N THR A 32 -8.05 -1.34 -7.65
CA THR A 32 -9.51 -1.18 -7.73
C THR A 32 -10.16 -0.98 -6.36
N MET A 33 -9.68 -1.65 -5.31
CA MET A 33 -10.20 -1.43 -3.96
C MET A 33 -9.83 -0.03 -3.43
N CYS A 34 -8.62 0.43 -3.67
CA CYS A 34 -8.14 1.75 -3.27
C CYS A 34 -8.97 2.85 -3.96
N GLU A 35 -9.15 2.76 -5.29
CA GLU A 35 -10.00 3.67 -6.07
C GLU A 35 -11.44 3.71 -5.53
N ARG A 36 -12.07 2.55 -5.32
CA ARG A 36 -13.44 2.45 -4.81
C ARG A 36 -13.62 3.05 -3.42
N ASN A 37 -12.60 2.97 -2.56
CA ASN A 37 -12.66 3.49 -1.19
C ASN A 37 -12.05 4.89 -1.07
N LYS A 38 -11.57 5.50 -2.18
CA LYS A 38 -10.85 6.78 -2.20
C LYS A 38 -9.63 6.79 -1.27
N VAL A 39 -8.91 5.68 -1.23
CA VAL A 39 -7.66 5.52 -0.48
C VAL A 39 -6.51 5.58 -1.47
N PRO A 40 -5.50 6.44 -1.28
CA PRO A 40 -4.34 6.46 -2.15
C PRO A 40 -3.52 5.17 -2.00
N TYR A 41 -2.81 4.81 -3.07
CA TYR A 41 -1.84 3.73 -3.04
C TYR A 41 -0.54 4.13 -3.73
N ILE A 42 0.57 3.56 -3.28
CA ILE A 42 1.88 3.70 -3.89
C ILE A 42 2.47 2.34 -4.22
N VAL A 43 3.38 2.29 -5.19
CA VAL A 43 4.14 1.10 -5.55
C VAL A 43 5.59 1.32 -5.16
N TYR A 44 6.13 0.50 -4.26
CA TYR A 44 7.46 0.72 -3.71
C TYR A 44 8.15 -0.58 -3.30
N SER A 45 9.43 -0.73 -3.68
CA SER A 45 10.30 -1.85 -3.33
C SER A 45 9.76 -3.25 -3.66
N THR A 46 10.56 -4.30 -3.46
CA THR A 46 10.11 -5.69 -3.63
C THR A 46 9.47 -6.24 -2.35
N LYS A 47 8.74 -7.35 -2.47
CA LYS A 47 8.10 -8.08 -1.36
C LYS A 47 9.09 -8.39 -0.25
N GLU A 48 10.30 -8.80 -0.62
CA GLU A 48 11.35 -9.18 0.33
C GLU A 48 11.87 -7.96 1.10
N LEU A 49 12.14 -6.85 0.42
CA LEU A 49 12.66 -5.63 1.05
C LEU A 49 11.60 -4.99 1.95
N LEU A 50 10.34 -4.92 1.48
CA LEU A 50 9.24 -4.44 2.31
C LEU A 50 9.06 -5.30 3.56
N ALA A 51 9.14 -6.64 3.41
CA ALA A 51 8.97 -7.54 4.53
C ALA A 51 10.08 -7.35 5.57
N LYS A 52 11.33 -7.28 5.11
CA LYS A 52 12.49 -7.04 5.95
C LYS A 52 12.37 -5.72 6.71
N ALA A 53 11.89 -4.65 6.06
CA ALA A 53 11.70 -3.35 6.69
C ALA A 53 10.70 -3.37 7.86
N ILE A 54 9.72 -4.27 7.82
CA ILE A 54 8.71 -4.43 8.88
C ILE A 54 8.92 -5.66 9.76
N GLY A 55 10.08 -6.33 9.67
CA GLY A 55 10.39 -7.52 10.47
C GLY A 55 9.51 -8.74 10.13
N ARG A 56 9.14 -8.91 8.87
CA ARG A 56 8.36 -10.04 8.34
C ARG A 56 9.18 -10.83 7.31
N GLU A 57 8.79 -12.07 7.06
CA GLU A 57 9.43 -12.91 6.03
C GLU A 57 9.01 -12.52 4.61
N MET A 58 7.72 -12.28 4.36
CA MET A 58 7.23 -11.83 3.04
C MET A 58 5.96 -11.00 3.19
N VAL A 59 5.90 -9.85 2.49
CA VAL A 59 4.71 -9.00 2.43
C VAL A 59 4.64 -8.30 1.08
N GLY A 60 3.52 -8.42 0.37
CA GLY A 60 3.31 -7.72 -0.91
C GLY A 60 2.39 -6.53 -0.83
N VAL A 61 1.58 -6.44 0.22
CA VAL A 61 0.60 -5.38 0.38
C VAL A 61 0.57 -4.97 1.84
N ILE A 62 0.82 -3.69 2.09
CA ILE A 62 0.79 -3.10 3.43
C ILE A 62 -0.31 -2.04 3.45
N GLY A 63 -1.20 -2.12 4.43
CA GLY A 63 -2.20 -1.07 4.69
C GLY A 63 -1.77 -0.25 5.89
N ILE A 64 -1.58 1.04 5.70
CA ILE A 64 -1.26 2.00 6.76
C ILE A 64 -2.56 2.49 7.36
N THR A 65 -2.74 2.25 8.66
CA THR A 65 -3.96 2.61 9.40
C THR A 65 -3.78 3.87 10.25
N ASP A 66 -2.58 4.42 10.29
CA ASP A 66 -2.28 5.69 10.95
C ASP A 66 -2.23 6.80 9.89
N GLU A 67 -3.05 7.83 10.07
CA GLU A 67 -3.17 8.92 9.09
C GLU A 67 -1.90 9.78 9.03
N GLY A 68 -1.26 10.05 10.18
CA GLY A 68 -0.04 10.85 10.25
C GLY A 68 1.10 10.18 9.49
N LEU A 69 1.32 8.89 9.72
CA LEU A 69 2.31 8.10 9.00
C LEU A 69 1.96 8.00 7.50
N ALA A 70 0.69 7.81 7.15
CA ALA A 70 0.25 7.76 5.76
C ALA A 70 0.58 9.07 5.03
N ASN A 71 0.34 10.23 5.66
CA ASN A 71 0.64 11.53 5.09
C ASN A 71 2.16 11.74 4.89
N VAL A 72 2.98 11.39 5.88
CA VAL A 72 4.44 11.49 5.77
C VAL A 72 4.98 10.60 4.64
N LEU A 73 4.48 9.35 4.54
CA LEU A 73 4.89 8.44 3.47
C LEU A 73 4.44 8.92 2.09
N LEU A 74 3.24 9.50 1.98
CA LEU A 74 2.75 10.09 0.74
C LEU A 74 3.58 11.30 0.32
N ASP A 75 3.99 12.14 1.26
CA ASP A 75 4.82 13.31 0.98
C ASP A 75 6.20 12.89 0.47
N ALA A 76 6.85 11.97 1.19
CA ALA A 76 8.13 11.39 0.78
C ALA A 76 8.07 10.71 -0.59
N ALA A 77 6.95 10.02 -0.90
CA ALA A 77 6.77 9.38 -2.20
C ALA A 77 6.56 10.37 -3.35
N LYS A 78 6.03 11.57 -3.10
CA LYS A 78 5.86 12.62 -4.11
C LYS A 78 7.19 13.26 -4.50
N GLU A 79 8.17 13.27 -3.60
CA GLU A 79 9.51 13.80 -3.91
C GLU A 79 10.27 12.94 -4.94
N GLU A 80 9.80 11.72 -5.24
CA GLU A 80 10.38 10.79 -6.23
C GLU A 80 9.55 10.63 -7.53
N ASN A 81 8.55 11.48 -7.79
CA ASN A 81 7.52 11.38 -8.85
C ASN A 81 7.91 10.60 -10.15
N TYR A 82 7.33 9.40 -10.30
CA TYR A 82 6.71 8.96 -11.56
C TYR A 82 5.32 8.36 -11.26
N GLY A 83 4.28 9.06 -11.72
CA GLY A 83 3.02 8.43 -12.13
C GLY A 83 1.80 8.65 -11.23
N GLY A 84 0.95 9.59 -11.64
CA GLY A 84 -0.44 9.66 -11.20
C GLY A 84 -1.11 11.00 -11.48
N GLU A 85 -1.31 11.32 -12.77
CA GLU A 85 -2.47 12.13 -13.20
C GLU A 85 -3.76 11.31 -13.09
#